data_AF-A0A839SUA9-F1
#
_entry.id   AF-A0A839SUA9-F1
#
_cell.length_a   1.000
_cell.length_b   1.000
_cell.length_c   1.000
_cell.angle_alpha   90.00
_cell.angle_beta   90.00
_cell.angle_gamma   90.00
#
_symmetry.space_group_name_H-M   'P 1'
#
loop_
_entity.id
_entity.type
_entity.pdbx_description
1 polymer ?
#
loop_
_entity_poly.entity_id
_entity_poly.type
_entity_poly.pdbx_seq_one_letter_code
_entity_poly.pdbx_strand_id
1 'polypeptide(L)'
;MRVLRTWAVIFALTSLLLPMSGRGKTQCESGAMLTQRLSCYIQAAEAAGNPAVCLESPEPSIRFNCISLYAEHNEAPAACSLIEAEEAQRPHLRAACVSGVAVANRNPALCATVEQPLVKDTCYSFLVLEQGMDKALCENIENKALQEACNTPKGSN
;
A
#
# COMPACT_ATOMS: atom_id res chain seq x y z
N MET A 1 -1.34 -57.26 11.96
CA MET A 1 -2.16 -56.49 12.92
C MET A 1 -2.23 -55.05 12.41
N ARG A 2 -2.97 -54.71 11.35
CA ARG A 2 -4.35 -54.17 11.33
C ARG A 2 -4.81 -53.51 12.64
N VAL A 3 -4.83 -52.17 12.66
CA VAL A 3 -5.88 -51.39 13.33
C VAL A 3 -6.34 -50.30 12.35
N LEU A 4 -7.64 -50.35 12.07
CA LEU A 4 -8.48 -49.53 11.21
C LEU A 4 -9.46 -48.75 12.11
N ARG A 5 -10.06 -47.68 11.59
CA ARG A 5 -11.29 -46.96 12.08
C ARG A 5 -11.05 -45.97 13.24
N THR A 6 -11.67 -44.79 13.35
CA THR A 6 -12.84 -44.06 12.75
C THR A 6 -12.77 -42.65 13.38
N TRP A 7 -13.17 -41.51 12.80
CA TRP A 7 -14.50 -40.87 12.67
C TRP A 7 -14.17 -39.49 12.03
N ALA A 8 -14.66 -39.01 10.88
CA ALA A 8 -16.02 -38.85 10.36
C ALA A 8 -16.98 -38.11 11.30
N VAL A 9 -16.80 -36.79 11.43
CA VAL A 9 -17.91 -35.85 11.67
C VAL A 9 -17.78 -34.72 10.65
N ILE A 10 -18.58 -34.86 9.60
CA ILE A 10 -18.79 -33.90 8.52
C ILE A 10 -19.61 -32.76 9.12
N PHE A 11 -18.96 -31.65 9.49
CA PHE A 11 -19.68 -30.40 9.78
C PHE A 11 -20.06 -29.74 8.46
N ALA A 12 -21.25 -30.08 7.99
CA ALA A 12 -21.97 -29.35 6.95
C ALA A 12 -22.36 -27.96 7.50
N LEU A 13 -21.46 -27.00 7.36
CA LEU A 13 -21.71 -25.56 7.50
C LEU A 13 -21.14 -24.83 6.26
N THR A 14 -21.36 -25.42 5.09
CA THR A 14 -21.07 -24.84 3.78
C THR A 14 -22.33 -24.12 3.28
N SER A 15 -22.73 -23.03 3.93
CA SER A 15 -23.86 -22.22 3.48
C SER A 15 -23.54 -20.74 3.65
N LEU A 16 -23.60 -20.02 2.52
CA LEU A 16 -23.53 -18.57 2.33
C LEU A 16 -22.14 -17.90 2.27
N LEU A 17 -21.18 -18.51 1.56
CA LEU A 17 -20.22 -17.71 0.77
C LEU A 17 -20.87 -17.46 -0.59
N LEU A 18 -21.82 -16.53 -0.66
CA LEU A 18 -22.18 -15.96 -1.96
C LEU A 18 -20.90 -15.31 -2.51
N PRO A 19 -20.42 -15.73 -3.69
CA PRO A 19 -19.28 -15.07 -4.30
C PRO A 19 -19.66 -13.61 -4.47
N MET A 20 -19.01 -12.71 -3.73
CA MET A 20 -19.05 -11.27 -3.96
C MET A 20 -18.29 -10.93 -5.26
N SER A 21 -18.47 -11.78 -6.28
CA SER A 21 -17.87 -11.66 -7.60
C SER A 21 -18.76 -10.74 -8.41
N GLY A 22 -18.38 -9.47 -8.45
CA GLY A 22 -18.96 -8.50 -9.39
C GLY A 22 -19.62 -7.29 -8.74
N ARG A 23 -18.93 -6.61 -7.81
CA ARG A 23 -19.21 -5.18 -7.64
C ARG A 23 -18.65 -4.46 -8.87
N GLY A 24 -19.48 -4.34 -9.90
CA GLY A 24 -19.11 -3.69 -11.15
C GLY A 24 -18.82 -2.20 -10.93
N LYS A 25 -18.07 -1.62 -11.87
CA LYS A 25 -17.70 -0.20 -11.99
C LYS A 25 -18.79 0.79 -11.51
N THR A 26 -20.05 0.55 -11.90
CA THR A 26 -21.19 1.44 -11.59
C THR A 26 -21.49 1.57 -10.10
N GLN A 27 -21.06 0.63 -9.26
CA GLN A 27 -21.36 0.64 -7.83
C GLN A 27 -20.44 1.57 -7.03
N CYS A 28 -19.18 1.73 -7.43
CA CYS A 28 -18.25 2.64 -6.75
C CYS A 28 -18.41 4.10 -7.20
N GLU A 29 -19.09 4.35 -8.32
CA GLU A 29 -19.35 5.70 -8.83
C GLU A 29 -20.50 6.40 -8.09
N SER A 30 -21.45 5.65 -7.50
CA SER A 30 -22.61 6.24 -6.81
C SER A 30 -22.31 6.82 -5.41
N GLY A 31 -21.06 6.72 -4.94
CA GLY A 31 -20.67 7.26 -3.64
C GLY A 31 -20.72 8.80 -3.63
N ALA A 32 -21.42 9.37 -2.64
CA ALA A 32 -21.58 10.82 -2.54
C ALA A 32 -20.28 11.56 -2.18
N MET A 33 -19.35 10.88 -1.53
CA MET A 33 -18.08 11.46 -1.06
C MET A 33 -16.86 10.77 -1.69
N LEU A 34 -15.81 11.54 -1.98
CA LEU A 34 -14.54 11.05 -2.53
C LEU A 34 -13.98 9.86 -1.73
N THR A 35 -14.01 9.94 -0.40
CA THR A 35 -13.51 8.89 0.51
C THR A 35 -14.30 7.59 0.41
N GLN A 36 -15.63 7.67 0.21
CA GLN A 36 -16.47 6.48 0.02
C GLN A 36 -16.13 5.78 -1.29
N ARG A 37 -15.95 6.56 -2.36
CA ARG A 37 -15.57 6.05 -3.67
C ARG A 37 -14.19 5.39 -3.62
N LEU A 38 -13.21 6.07 -3.03
CA LEU A 38 -11.87 5.53 -2.83
C LEU A 38 -11.90 4.21 -2.04
N SER A 39 -12.61 4.17 -0.90
CA SER A 39 -12.73 2.96 -0.10
C SER A 39 -13.40 1.81 -0.87
N CYS A 40 -14.41 2.11 -1.70
CA CYS A 40 -15.06 1.13 -2.56
C CYS A 40 -14.08 0.51 -3.57
N TYR A 41 -13.30 1.34 -4.27
CA TYR A 41 -12.32 0.86 -5.24
C TYR A 41 -11.20 0.03 -4.60
N ILE A 42 -10.69 0.42 -3.43
CA ILE A 42 -9.66 -0.33 -2.71
C ILE A 42 -10.19 -1.71 -2.31
N GLN A 43 -11.37 -1.77 -1.67
CA GLN A 43 -11.98 -3.04 -1.27
C GLN A 43 -12.24 -3.95 -2.48
N ALA A 44 -12.65 -3.38 -3.62
CA ALA A 44 -12.85 -4.14 -4.84
C ALA A 44 -11.53 -4.69 -5.41
N ALA A 45 -10.46 -3.88 -5.41
CA ALA A 45 -9.14 -4.29 -5.84
C ALA A 45 -8.56 -5.40 -4.95
N GLU A 46 -8.66 -5.26 -3.63
CA GLU A 46 -8.23 -6.27 -2.64
C GLU A 46 -9.01 -7.57 -2.78
N ALA A 47 -10.35 -7.49 -2.87
CA ALA A 47 -11.20 -8.67 -3.07
C ALA A 47 -10.88 -9.41 -4.38
N ALA A 48 -10.46 -8.68 -5.42
CA ALA A 48 -10.05 -9.24 -6.69
C ALA A 48 -8.57 -9.68 -6.73
N GLY A 49 -7.76 -9.29 -5.75
CA GLY A 49 -6.29 -9.42 -5.81
C GLY A 49 -5.68 -8.73 -7.03
N ASN A 50 -6.29 -7.64 -7.50
CA ASN A 50 -5.92 -6.98 -8.74
C ASN A 50 -5.98 -5.45 -8.64
N PRO A 51 -4.82 -4.75 -8.60
CA PRO A 51 -4.79 -3.29 -8.53
C PRO A 51 -5.31 -2.59 -9.79
N ALA A 52 -5.44 -3.29 -10.93
CA ALA A 52 -5.98 -2.69 -12.16
C ALA A 52 -7.44 -2.26 -12.01
N VAL A 53 -8.18 -2.81 -11.03
CA VAL A 53 -9.53 -2.36 -10.67
C VAL A 53 -9.56 -0.86 -10.33
N CYS A 54 -8.47 -0.34 -9.72
CA CYS A 54 -8.34 1.08 -9.41
C CYS A 54 -8.35 1.97 -10.67
N LEU A 55 -7.92 1.46 -11.83
CA LEU A 55 -7.84 2.22 -13.09
C LEU A 55 -9.22 2.51 -13.68
N GLU A 56 -10.26 1.81 -13.22
CA GLU A 56 -11.64 2.01 -13.69
C GLU A 56 -12.24 3.34 -13.21
N SER A 57 -11.66 3.95 -12.18
CA SER A 57 -12.13 5.23 -11.66
C SER A 57 -11.85 6.39 -12.64
N PRO A 58 -12.84 7.25 -12.95
CA PRO A 58 -12.63 8.37 -13.85
C PRO A 58 -11.74 9.48 -13.26
N GLU A 59 -11.66 9.60 -11.93
CA GLU A 59 -10.85 10.63 -11.26
C GLU A 59 -9.40 10.17 -11.06
N PRO A 60 -8.40 10.90 -11.60
CA PRO A 60 -6.98 10.56 -11.42
C PRO A 60 -6.54 10.44 -9.96
N SER A 61 -7.10 11.27 -9.07
CA SER A 61 -6.78 11.24 -7.64
C SER A 61 -7.26 9.96 -6.96
N ILE A 62 -8.42 9.40 -7.35
CA ILE A 62 -8.89 8.11 -6.84
C ILE A 62 -7.98 7.00 -7.36
N ARG A 63 -7.61 7.02 -8.66
CA ARG A 63 -6.72 6.00 -9.24
C ARG A 63 -5.40 5.91 -8.49
N PHE A 64 -4.73 7.05 -8.29
CA PHE A 64 -3.48 7.13 -7.55
C PHE A 64 -3.63 6.59 -6.12
N ASN A 65 -4.57 7.12 -5.35
CA ASN A 65 -4.72 6.73 -3.94
C ASN A 65 -5.13 5.25 -3.80
N CYS A 66 -5.97 4.74 -4.70
CA CYS A 66 -6.39 3.34 -4.69
C CYS A 66 -5.21 2.42 -4.95
N ILE A 67 -4.38 2.71 -5.96
CA ILE A 67 -3.19 1.91 -6.27
C ILE A 67 -2.18 1.95 -5.12
N SER A 68 -1.90 3.13 -4.56
CA SER A 68 -0.95 3.29 -3.46
C SER A 68 -1.40 2.52 -2.22
N LEU A 69 -2.66 2.68 -1.80
CA LEU A 69 -3.19 1.97 -0.63
C LEU A 69 -3.27 0.46 -0.85
N TYR A 70 -3.65 0.01 -2.05
CA TYR A 70 -3.58 -1.41 -2.41
C TYR A 70 -2.15 -1.93 -2.27
N ALA A 71 -1.17 -1.21 -2.82
CA ALA A 71 0.24 -1.60 -2.78
C ALA A 71 0.77 -1.68 -1.34
N GLU A 72 0.38 -0.74 -0.49
CA GLU A 72 0.73 -0.70 0.93
C GLU A 72 0.15 -1.89 1.69
N HIS A 73 -1.16 -2.13 1.58
CA HIS A 73 -1.86 -3.20 2.31
C HIS A 73 -1.46 -4.61 1.89
N ASN A 74 -1.00 -4.78 0.65
CA ASN A 74 -0.69 -6.09 0.06
C ASN A 74 0.81 -6.32 -0.16
N GLU A 75 1.68 -5.48 0.41
CA GLU A 75 3.14 -5.58 0.23
C GLU A 75 3.55 -5.68 -1.25
N ALA A 76 2.85 -4.95 -2.13
CA ALA A 76 2.90 -5.12 -3.58
C ALA A 76 3.51 -3.90 -4.29
N PRO A 77 4.82 -3.60 -4.12
CA PRO A 77 5.45 -2.40 -4.70
C PRO A 77 5.40 -2.37 -6.23
N ALA A 78 5.29 -3.53 -6.89
CA ALA A 78 5.12 -3.62 -8.34
C ALA A 78 3.81 -2.95 -8.82
N ALA A 79 2.77 -2.87 -7.98
CA ALA A 79 1.52 -2.20 -8.31
C ALA A 79 1.70 -0.69 -8.57
N CYS A 80 2.70 -0.06 -7.94
CA CYS A 80 3.03 1.35 -8.16
C CYS A 80 3.38 1.66 -9.64
N SER A 81 3.79 0.66 -10.42
CA SER A 81 4.04 0.82 -11.86
C SER A 81 2.77 1.16 -12.65
N LEU A 82 1.58 0.82 -12.15
CA LEU A 82 0.29 1.13 -12.77
C LEU A 82 -0.13 2.59 -12.64
N ILE A 83 0.59 3.40 -11.84
CA ILE A 83 0.27 4.82 -11.70
C ILE A 83 0.54 5.53 -13.03
N GLU A 84 -0.56 5.88 -13.71
CA GLU A 84 -0.58 6.73 -14.88
C GLU A 84 -0.77 8.19 -14.46
N ALA A 85 0.21 9.01 -14.79
CA ALA A 85 0.15 10.46 -14.63
C ALA A 85 0.82 11.15 -15.83
N GLU A 86 0.65 12.46 -15.92
CA GLU A 86 1.45 13.28 -16.83
C GLU A 86 2.93 12.98 -16.63
N GLU A 87 3.69 13.00 -17.72
CA GLU A 87 5.06 12.52 -17.75
C GLU A 87 5.95 13.21 -16.71
N ALA A 88 5.73 14.51 -16.46
CA ALA A 88 6.46 15.28 -15.46
C ALA A 88 6.22 14.83 -14.01
N GLN A 89 5.00 14.38 -13.68
CA GLN A 89 4.63 14.01 -12.31
C GLN A 89 4.78 12.51 -12.02
N ARG A 90 4.76 11.69 -13.07
CA ARG A 90 4.77 10.22 -12.96
C ARG A 90 5.93 9.66 -12.13
N PRO A 91 7.19 10.11 -12.28
CA PRO A 91 8.29 9.60 -11.47
C PRO A 91 8.09 9.88 -9.97
N HIS A 92 7.58 11.07 -9.64
CA HIS A 92 7.35 11.49 -8.26
C HIS A 92 6.23 10.67 -7.60
N LEU A 93 5.11 10.46 -8.28
CA LEU A 93 3.99 9.70 -7.75
C LEU A 93 4.35 8.21 -7.56
N ARG A 94 5.11 7.62 -8.48
CA ARG A 94 5.60 6.24 -8.34
C ARG A 94 6.56 6.11 -7.17
N ALA A 95 7.51 7.04 -7.03
CA ALA A 95 8.43 7.10 -5.89
C ALA A 95 7.67 7.21 -4.57
N ALA A 96 6.65 8.08 -4.49
CA ALA A 96 5.82 8.24 -3.30
C ALA A 96 5.05 6.95 -2.95
N CYS A 97 4.49 6.27 -3.94
CA CYS A 97 3.83 4.97 -3.75
C CYS A 97 4.79 3.92 -3.17
N VAL A 98 5.98 3.73 -3.79
CA VAL A 98 6.98 2.76 -3.30
C VAL A 98 7.45 3.11 -1.89
N SER A 99 7.66 4.40 -1.59
CA SER A 99 7.96 4.87 -0.23
C SER A 99 6.84 4.56 0.76
N GLY A 100 5.58 4.67 0.36
CA GLY A 100 4.43 4.28 1.18
C GLY A 100 4.49 2.79 1.53
N VAL A 101 4.69 1.93 0.53
CA VAL A 101 4.84 0.47 0.74
C VAL A 101 6.00 0.16 1.69
N ALA A 102 7.14 0.84 1.51
CA ALA A 102 8.31 0.68 2.37
C ALA A 102 8.00 1.01 3.84
N VAL A 103 7.31 2.13 4.10
CA VAL A 103 6.97 2.60 5.44
C VAL A 103 5.91 1.71 6.09
N ALA A 104 4.82 1.43 5.38
CA ALA A 104 3.73 0.59 5.88
C ALA A 104 4.22 -0.81 6.31
N ASN A 105 5.20 -1.34 5.57
CA ASN A 105 5.71 -2.70 5.76
C ASN A 105 7.11 -2.75 6.40
N ARG A 106 7.58 -1.61 6.94
CA ARG A 106 8.88 -1.47 7.65
C ARG A 106 10.07 -2.07 6.88
N ASN A 107 10.08 -1.86 5.56
CA ASN A 107 11.05 -2.45 4.65
C ASN A 107 12.00 -1.37 4.08
N PRO A 108 13.16 -1.12 4.73
CA PRO A 108 14.12 -0.11 4.28
C PRO A 108 14.75 -0.42 2.93
N ALA A 109 14.78 -1.69 2.50
CA ALA A 109 15.30 -2.06 1.18
C ALA A 109 14.46 -1.44 0.05
N LEU A 110 13.15 -1.23 0.26
CA LEU A 110 12.31 -0.53 -0.71
C LEU A 110 12.63 0.96 -0.79
N CYS A 111 12.99 1.62 0.32
CA CYS A 111 13.46 3.02 0.27
C CYS A 111 14.70 3.15 -0.62
N ALA A 112 15.61 2.17 -0.62
CA ALA A 112 16.80 2.19 -1.47
C ALA A 112 16.48 2.15 -2.98
N THR A 113 15.31 1.62 -3.36
CA THR A 113 14.84 1.58 -4.76
C THR A 113 14.15 2.86 -5.23
N VAL A 114 13.92 3.82 -4.33
CA VAL A 114 13.27 5.09 -4.67
C VAL A 114 14.26 6.00 -5.40
N GLU A 115 13.97 6.29 -6.67
CA GLU A 115 14.85 7.09 -7.54
C GLU A 115 14.83 8.59 -7.22
N GLN A 116 13.74 9.09 -6.63
CA GLN A 116 13.58 10.52 -6.31
C GLN A 116 14.26 10.85 -4.97
N PRO A 117 15.37 11.63 -4.95
CA PRO A 117 16.22 11.76 -3.76
C PRO A 117 15.46 12.25 -2.53
N LEU A 118 14.65 13.31 -2.67
CA LEU A 118 13.88 13.84 -1.55
C LEU A 118 12.83 12.85 -1.01
N VAL A 119 12.24 12.04 -1.88
CA VAL A 119 11.27 11.01 -1.48
C VAL A 119 11.98 9.85 -0.77
N LYS A 120 13.16 9.44 -1.27
CA LYS A 120 14.03 8.44 -0.64
C LYS A 120 14.46 8.86 0.77
N ASP A 121 14.94 10.10 0.92
CA ASP A 121 15.33 10.67 2.22
C ASP A 121 14.14 10.69 3.20
N THR A 122 12.97 11.11 2.71
CA THR A 122 11.73 11.12 3.51
C THR A 122 11.29 9.71 3.91
N CYS A 123 11.47 8.72 3.03
CA CYS A 123 11.19 7.31 3.29
C CYS A 123 11.98 6.79 4.50
N TYR A 124 13.30 6.98 4.50
CA TYR A 124 14.16 6.58 5.62
C TYR A 124 13.81 7.33 6.91
N SER A 125 13.58 8.65 6.80
CA SER A 125 13.19 9.47 7.95
C SER A 125 11.91 8.95 8.62
N PHE A 126 10.87 8.61 7.85
CA PHE A 126 9.63 8.06 8.41
C PHE A 126 9.79 6.67 9.03
N LEU A 127 10.66 5.82 8.48
CA LEU A 127 10.97 4.52 9.11
C LEU A 127 11.57 4.72 10.52
N VAL A 128 12.47 5.68 10.70
CA VAL A 128 13.06 5.94 12.02
C VAL A 128 12.08 6.67 12.93
N LEU A 129 11.53 7.79 12.48
CA LEU A 129 10.71 8.66 13.31
C LEU A 129 9.35 8.02 13.64
N GLU A 130 8.62 7.51 12.66
CA GLU A 130 7.25 7.01 12.85
C GLU A 130 7.19 5.52 13.17
N GLN A 131 8.09 4.73 12.60
CA GLN A 131 8.10 3.27 12.83
C GLN A 131 9.06 2.83 13.93
N GLY A 132 9.88 3.74 14.47
CA GLY A 132 10.83 3.44 15.55
C GLY A 132 11.94 2.48 15.13
N MET A 133 12.31 2.48 13.85
CA MET A 133 13.40 1.64 13.33
C MET A 133 14.78 2.14 13.78
N ASP A 134 15.82 1.35 13.46
CA ASP A 134 17.20 1.66 13.80
C ASP A 134 17.63 3.05 13.26
N LYS A 135 18.21 3.87 14.15
CA LYS A 135 18.74 5.19 13.82
C LYS A 135 19.85 5.14 12.77
N ALA A 136 20.55 4.02 12.62
CA ALA A 136 21.55 3.85 11.57
C ALA A 136 20.96 4.09 10.16
N LEU A 137 19.64 3.94 9.98
CA LEU A 137 18.98 4.27 8.72
C LEU A 137 19.09 5.76 8.34
N CYS A 138 19.27 6.68 9.30
CA CYS A 138 19.48 8.11 9.04
C CYS A 138 20.79 8.38 8.26
N GLU A 139 21.75 7.45 8.24
CA GLU A 139 22.98 7.56 7.47
C GLU A 139 22.72 7.50 5.95
N ASN A 140 21.59 6.91 5.54
CA ASN A 140 21.17 6.82 4.14
C ASN A 140 20.47 8.08 3.62
N ILE A 141 20.29 9.11 4.47
CA ILE A 141 19.66 10.39 4.12
C ILE A 141 20.72 11.35 3.59
N GLU A 142 20.54 11.83 2.37
CA GLU A 142 21.49 12.76 1.71
C GLU A 142 21.24 14.21 2.12
N ASN A 143 19.97 14.61 2.26
CA ASN A 143 19.58 15.93 2.71
C ASN A 143 19.97 16.15 4.19
N LYS A 144 20.88 17.10 4.44
CA LYS A 144 21.41 17.37 5.79
C LYS A 144 20.38 17.79 6.81
N ALA A 145 19.42 18.63 6.43
CA ALA A 145 18.36 19.05 7.35
C ALA A 145 17.47 17.87 7.76
N LEU A 146 17.12 16.98 6.83
CA LEU A 146 16.36 15.76 7.14
C LEU A 146 17.18 14.76 7.96
N GLN A 147 18.47 14.62 7.66
CA GLN A 147 19.38 13.74 8.41
C GLN A 147 19.54 14.20 9.86
N GLU A 148 19.71 15.50 10.08
CA GLU A 148 19.76 16.09 11.43
C GLU A 148 18.45 15.84 12.18
N ALA A 149 17.30 16.13 11.56
CA ALA A 149 15.99 15.88 12.14
C ALA A 149 15.78 14.40 12.51
N CYS A 150 16.16 13.47 11.62
CA CYS A 150 16.08 12.02 11.84
C CYS A 150 16.89 11.56 13.06
N ASN A 151 18.02 12.20 13.34
CA ASN A 151 18.89 11.83 14.47
C ASN A 151 18.36 12.35 15.82
N THR A 152 17.51 13.38 15.83
CA THR A 152 16.99 13.97 17.07
C THR A 152 16.01 13.04 17.80
N PRO A 153 16.09 12.90 19.14
CA PRO A 153 15.12 12.13 19.91
C PRO A 153 13.72 12.76 19.87
N LYS A 154 12.67 11.95 19.61
CA LYS A 154 11.28 12.37 19.80
C LYS A 154 11.07 12.81 21.27
N GLY A 155 10.68 14.06 21.49
CA GLY A 155 10.37 14.61 22.82
C GLY A 155 11.36 15.63 23.41
N SER A 156 12.26 16.21 22.59
CA SER A 156 13.26 17.19 23.06
C SER A 156 12.78 18.66 23.07
N ASN A 157 11.47 18.91 23.01
CA ASN A 157 10.88 20.27 22.97
C ASN A 157 10.19 20.64 24.28
#